data_AF-A0A4Y2BHU9-F1
#
_entry.id   AF-A0A4Y2BHU9-F1
#
_cell.length_a   1.000
_cell.length_b   1.000
_cell.length_c   1.000
_cell.angle_alpha   90.00
_cell.angle_beta   90.00
_cell.angle_gamma   90.00
#
_symmetry.space_group_name_H-M   'P 1'
#
loop_
_entity.id
_entity.type
_entity.pdbx_description
1 polymer ?
#
loop_
_entity_poly.entity_id
_entity_poly.type
_entity_poly.pdbx_seq_one_letter_code
_entity_poly.pdbx_strand_id
1 'polypeptide(L)'
;MQSNGIKHRTSAPFKPSSNSQSERYVSTLKQSLSYMQKYEGSIQQKLSTFLLQYRKAPNATPTHSPAMLFLKREIRTRIDLLLPELQSRVQDRIRKGVFEFQDRKFDVGDKVAVRIYREANSKWKFGKIVNRHGVLHYIVEF
;
A
#
# COMPACT_ATOMS: atom_id res chain seq x y z
N MET A 1 -3.82 21.22 6.66
CA MET A 1 -4.34 19.85 6.97
C MET A 1 -5.52 19.92 7.93
N GLN A 2 -5.36 20.55 9.10
CA GLN A 2 -6.42 20.66 10.11
C GLN A 2 -7.61 21.52 9.62
N SER A 3 -7.36 22.57 8.85
CA SER A 3 -8.38 23.43 8.22
C SER A 3 -9.29 22.71 7.22
N ASN A 4 -8.84 21.58 6.67
CA ASN A 4 -9.57 20.85 5.62
C ASN A 4 -10.20 19.55 6.17
N GLY A 5 -10.25 19.38 7.49
CA GLY A 5 -10.76 18.16 8.13
C GLY A 5 -9.89 16.92 7.91
N ILE A 6 -8.64 17.07 7.47
CA ILE A 6 -7.76 15.93 7.16
C ILE A 6 -7.03 15.48 8.42
N LYS A 7 -7.26 14.22 8.83
CA LYS A 7 -6.55 13.58 9.94
C LYS A 7 -5.24 12.95 9.46
N HIS A 8 -4.11 13.56 9.80
CA HIS A 8 -2.79 13.00 9.52
C HIS A 8 -2.53 11.76 10.41
N ARG A 9 -2.01 10.69 9.81
CA ARG A 9 -1.61 9.45 10.52
C ARG A 9 -0.14 9.20 10.26
N THR A 10 0.64 9.02 11.31
CA THR A 10 2.07 8.69 11.23
C THR A 10 2.28 7.20 11.50
N SER A 11 3.26 6.61 10.80
CA SER A 11 3.72 5.26 11.08
C SER A 11 4.61 5.23 12.31
N ALA A 12 4.64 4.11 13.02
CA ALA A 12 5.59 3.92 14.12
C ALA A 12 7.05 4.05 13.60
N PRO A 13 7.97 4.60 14.41
CA PRO A 13 9.38 4.66 14.06
C PRO A 13 9.91 3.25 13.71
N PHE A 14 10.75 3.16 12.69
CA PHE A 14 11.39 1.90 12.23
C PHE A 14 10.40 0.79 11.79
N LYS A 15 9.16 1.14 11.43
CA LYS A 15 8.15 0.20 10.90
C LYS A 15 7.81 0.51 9.44
N PRO A 16 8.73 0.27 8.47
CA PRO A 16 8.50 0.56 7.05
C PRO A 16 7.29 -0.20 6.48
N SER A 17 6.97 -1.37 7.05
CA SER A 17 5.81 -2.16 6.62
C SER A 17 4.49 -1.39 6.70
N SER A 18 4.36 -0.43 7.63
CA SER A 18 3.16 0.43 7.74
C SER A 18 3.00 1.41 6.57
N ASN A 19 4.07 1.75 5.84
CA ASN A 19 4.05 2.58 4.63
C ASN A 19 4.43 1.80 3.36
N SER A 20 4.43 0.47 3.44
CA SER A 20 4.94 -0.42 2.39
C SER A 20 4.25 -0.27 1.05
N GLN A 21 2.95 0.04 1.04
CA GLN A 21 2.21 0.24 -0.22
C GLN A 21 2.71 1.48 -0.97
N SER A 22 2.94 2.59 -0.27
CA SER A 22 3.49 3.81 -0.85
C SER A 22 4.90 3.58 -1.37
N GLU A 23 5.74 2.87 -0.61
CA GLU A 23 7.11 2.55 -1.01
C GLU A 23 7.14 1.65 -2.26
N ARG A 24 6.27 0.62 -2.30
CA ARG A 24 6.11 -0.26 -3.47
C ARG A 24 5.67 0.54 -4.69
N TYR A 25 4.71 1.46 -4.54
CA TYR A 25 4.28 2.35 -5.61
C TYR A 25 5.44 3.19 -6.16
N VAL A 26 6.24 3.81 -5.29
CA VAL A 26 7.40 4.61 -5.71
C VAL A 26 8.44 3.75 -6.44
N SER A 27 8.67 2.52 -5.98
CA SER A 27 9.56 1.58 -6.67
C SER A 27 9.06 1.27 -8.09
N THR A 28 7.77 0.93 -8.24
CA THR A 28 7.16 0.67 -9.55
C THR A 28 7.21 1.88 -10.47
N LEU A 29 6.93 3.09 -9.95
CA LEU A 29 7.04 4.35 -10.68
C LEU A 29 8.46 4.55 -11.22
N LYS A 30 9.47 4.46 -10.35
CA LYS A 30 10.87 4.68 -10.74
C LYS A 30 11.33 3.68 -11.79
N GLN A 31 10.97 2.41 -11.61
CA GLN A 31 11.29 1.36 -12.56
C GLN A 31 10.65 1.64 -13.93
N SER A 32 9.38 2.01 -13.95
CA SER A 32 8.66 2.33 -15.19
C SER A 32 9.26 3.55 -15.92
N LEU A 33 9.59 4.61 -15.18
CA LEU A 33 10.26 5.80 -15.75
C LEU A 33 11.66 5.47 -16.28
N SER A 34 12.41 4.61 -15.59
CA SER A 34 13.72 4.14 -16.05
C SER A 34 13.61 3.39 -17.38
N TYR A 35 12.61 2.51 -17.53
CA TYR A 35 12.36 1.84 -18.82
C TYR A 35 11.92 2.83 -19.90
N MET A 36 11.08 3.81 -19.55
CA MET A 36 10.62 4.83 -20.48
C MET A 36 11.70 5.84 -20.90
N GLN A 37 12.87 5.84 -20.27
CA GLN A 37 13.97 6.74 -20.63
C GLN A 37 14.43 6.54 -22.08
N LYS A 38 14.30 5.33 -22.61
CA LYS A 38 14.68 4.96 -23.99
C LYS A 38 13.75 5.53 -25.06
N TYR A 39 12.55 5.95 -24.69
CA TYR A 39 11.55 6.49 -25.62
C TYR A 39 11.54 8.01 -25.55
N GLU A 40 11.16 8.65 -26.65
CA GLU A 40 11.00 10.10 -26.70
C GLU A 40 9.85 10.60 -25.81
N GLY A 41 9.84 11.91 -25.54
CA GLY A 41 8.80 12.57 -24.78
C GLY A 41 9.28 13.13 -23.44
N SER A 42 8.53 14.13 -22.96
CA SER A 42 8.84 14.80 -21.69
C SER A 42 8.59 13.89 -20.50
N ILE A 43 9.20 14.22 -19.36
CA ILE A 43 8.97 13.50 -18.11
C ILE A 43 7.48 13.54 -17.70
N GLN A 44 6.79 14.63 -18.00
CA GLN A 44 5.37 14.81 -17.72
C GLN A 44 4.50 13.88 -18.58
N GLN A 45 4.86 13.70 -19.85
CA GLN A 45 4.17 12.76 -20.75
C GLN A 45 4.38 11.32 -20.26
N LYS A 46 5.61 10.94 -19.93
CA LYS A 46 5.94 9.60 -19.40
C LYS A 46 5.22 9.32 -18.08
N LEU A 47 5.19 10.30 -17.17
CA LEU A 47 4.45 10.21 -15.92
C LEU A 47 2.94 10.04 -16.17
N SER A 48 2.37 10.80 -17.10
CA SER A 48 0.94 10.70 -17.44
C SER A 48 0.59 9.33 -18.01
N THR A 49 1.44 8.79 -18.89
CA THR A 49 1.31 7.43 -19.45
C THR A 49 1.38 6.37 -18.36
N PHE A 50 2.38 6.44 -17.48
CA PHE A 50 2.51 5.54 -16.33
C PHE A 50 1.24 5.58 -15.47
N LEU A 51 0.79 6.78 -15.09
CA LEU A 51 -0.36 6.95 -14.21
C LEU A 51 -1.65 6.42 -14.83
N LEU A 52 -1.83 6.55 -16.15
CA LEU A 52 -2.96 5.96 -16.86
C LEU A 52 -2.90 4.42 -16.81
N GLN A 53 -1.76 3.83 -17.15
CA GLN A 53 -1.57 2.38 -17.15
C GLN A 53 -1.70 1.78 -15.75
N TYR A 54 -1.05 2.38 -14.75
CA TYR A 54 -1.11 1.94 -13.36
C TYR A 54 -2.54 1.94 -12.80
N ARG A 55 -3.37 2.92 -13.20
CA ARG A 55 -4.77 2.98 -12.77
C ARG A 55 -5.69 1.99 -13.46
N LYS A 56 -5.34 1.57 -14.69
CA LYS A 56 -6.13 0.61 -15.50
C LYS A 56 -5.73 -0.84 -15.24
N ALA A 57 -4.44 -1.11 -15.01
CA ALA A 57 -3.96 -2.46 -14.75
C ALA A 57 -4.50 -2.98 -13.40
N PRO A 58 -4.97 -4.23 -13.32
CA PRO A 58 -5.28 -4.86 -12.04
C PRO A 58 -3.99 -5.07 -11.24
N ASN A 59 -4.00 -4.68 -9.97
CA ASN A 59 -2.86 -4.83 -9.07
C ASN A 59 -2.88 -6.22 -8.41
N ALA A 60 -1.75 -6.66 -7.84
CA ALA A 60 -1.59 -8.00 -7.25
C ALA A 60 -2.64 -8.38 -6.18
N THR A 61 -3.31 -7.39 -5.59
CA THR A 61 -4.40 -7.53 -4.61
C THR A 61 -5.17 -6.21 -4.65
N PRO A 62 -6.26 -6.06 -5.42
CA PRO A 62 -7.33 -7.01 -5.70
C PRO A 62 -7.66 -7.17 -7.21
N THR A 63 -8.72 -7.93 -7.48
CA THR A 63 -9.35 -8.24 -8.78
C THR A 63 -9.80 -7.05 -9.61
N HIS A 64 -9.69 -5.85 -9.06
CA HIS A 64 -10.18 -4.61 -9.62
C HIS A 64 -9.01 -3.63 -9.78
N SER A 65 -9.00 -2.90 -10.89
CA SER A 65 -8.03 -1.84 -11.12
C SER A 65 -8.19 -0.71 -10.09
N PRO A 66 -7.13 0.07 -9.80
CA PRO A 66 -7.24 1.22 -8.91
C PRO A 66 -8.33 2.21 -9.33
N ALA A 67 -8.54 2.40 -10.65
CA ALA A 67 -9.63 3.21 -11.17
C ALA A 67 -11.01 2.66 -10.79
N MET A 68 -11.22 1.33 -10.85
CA MET A 68 -12.47 0.70 -10.42
C MET A 68 -12.71 0.91 -8.93
N LEU A 69 -11.69 0.75 -8.09
CA LEU A 69 -11.84 0.91 -6.64
C LEU A 69 -12.18 2.36 -6.27
N PHE A 70 -11.54 3.32 -6.95
CA PHE A 70 -11.67 4.75 -6.67
C PHE A 70 -12.90 5.39 -7.31
N LEU A 71 -13.12 5.18 -8.61
CA LEU A 71 -14.19 5.83 -9.40
C LEU A 71 -15.43 4.95 -9.57
N LYS A 72 -15.40 3.69 -9.12
CA LYS A 72 -16.46 2.69 -9.36
C LYS A 72 -16.77 2.44 -10.85
N ARG A 73 -15.83 2.77 -11.73
CA ARG A 73 -15.93 2.54 -13.18
C ARG A 73 -14.55 2.32 -13.80
N GLU A 74 -14.49 1.60 -14.91
CA GLU A 74 -13.24 1.42 -15.64
C GLU A 74 -12.93 2.65 -16.50
N ILE A 75 -11.65 3.03 -16.50
CA ILE A 75 -11.15 4.02 -17.47
C ILE A 75 -11.02 3.30 -18.82
N ARG A 76 -11.54 3.93 -19.87
CA ARG A 76 -11.38 3.44 -21.24
C ARG A 76 -10.04 3.89 -21.80
N THR A 77 -9.34 2.96 -22.42
CA THR A 77 -8.07 3.14 -23.11
C THR A 77 -8.22 2.74 -24.57
N ARG A 78 -7.21 3.06 -25.40
CA ARG A 78 -7.21 2.66 -26.81
C ARG A 78 -7.29 1.14 -27.00
N ILE A 79 -6.78 0.35 -26.05
CA ILE A 79 -6.86 -1.12 -26.08
C ILE A 79 -8.30 -1.60 -25.93
N ASP A 80 -9.11 -0.93 -25.09
CA ASP A 80 -10.52 -1.27 -24.89
C ASP A 80 -11.36 -1.03 -26.16
N LEU A 81 -10.92 -0.16 -27.08
CA LEU A 81 -11.56 0.03 -28.38
C LEU A 81 -11.28 -1.12 -29.35
N LEU A 82 -10.19 -1.86 -29.15
CA LEU A 82 -9.75 -2.95 -30.02
C LEU A 82 -10.28 -4.32 -29.58
N LEU A 83 -10.74 -4.46 -28.33
CA LEU A 83 -11.16 -5.74 -27.75
C LEU A 83 -12.52 -5.62 -27.03
N PRO A 84 -13.65 -5.51 -27.76
CA PRO A 84 -14.99 -5.38 -27.16
C PRO A 84 -15.41 -6.57 -26.28
N GLU A 85 -14.90 -7.77 -26.54
CA GLU A 85 -15.46 -9.03 -26.02
C GLU A 85 -14.70 -9.64 -24.82
N LEU A 86 -13.60 -9.05 -24.36
CA LEU A 86 -12.80 -9.61 -23.25
C LEU A 86 -13.43 -9.40 -21.86
N GLN A 87 -14.48 -8.58 -21.76
CA GLN A 87 -15.17 -8.29 -20.48
C GLN A 87 -15.87 -9.51 -19.88
N SER A 88 -16.26 -10.50 -20.69
CA SER A 88 -16.97 -11.70 -20.22
C SER A 88 -16.08 -12.68 -19.44
N ARG A 89 -14.77 -12.77 -19.73
CA ARG A 89 -13.91 -13.85 -19.19
C ARG A 89 -13.23 -13.54 -17.86
N VAL A 90 -13.22 -12.28 -17.43
CA VAL A 90 -12.53 -11.84 -16.20
C VAL A 90 -13.42 -11.98 -14.95
N GLN A 91 -14.75 -12.00 -15.13
CA GLN A 91 -15.69 -12.06 -14.00
C GLN A 91 -15.75 -13.44 -13.32
N ASP A 92 -15.45 -14.53 -14.02
CA ASP A 92 -15.63 -15.89 -13.47
C ASP A 92 -14.47 -16.41 -12.63
N ARG A 93 -13.29 -15.75 -12.65
CA ARG A 93 -12.08 -16.39 -12.13
C ARG A 93 -11.63 -16.00 -10.73
N ILE A 94 -12.38 -15.20 -9.98
CA ILE A 94 -11.84 -14.70 -8.70
C ILE A 94 -12.83 -14.78 -7.54
N ARG A 95 -13.14 -16.02 -7.18
CA ARG A 95 -13.42 -16.42 -5.80
C ARG A 95 -12.30 -17.33 -5.34
N LYS A 96 -11.49 -16.83 -4.39
CA LYS A 96 -10.78 -17.55 -3.31
C LYS A 96 -9.42 -16.91 -3.04
N GLY A 97 -9.22 -16.51 -1.79
CA GLY A 97 -7.94 -16.07 -1.28
C GLY A 97 -8.02 -14.96 -0.23
N VAL A 98 -8.89 -15.09 0.77
CA VAL A 98 -8.68 -14.35 2.02
C VAL A 98 -7.75 -15.23 2.86
N PHE A 99 -6.49 -14.82 2.99
CA PHE A 99 -5.63 -15.38 4.03
C PHE A 99 -6.09 -14.79 5.37
N GLU A 100 -6.65 -15.63 6.25
CA GLU A 100 -6.82 -15.27 7.65
C GLU A 100 -5.46 -15.30 8.33
N PHE A 101 -4.85 -14.14 8.52
CA PHE A 101 -3.75 -13.99 9.46
C PHE A 101 -4.34 -13.77 10.86
N GLN A 102 -4.13 -14.72 11.78
CA GLN A 102 -4.33 -14.46 13.21
C GLN A 102 -3.20 -13.56 13.70
N ASP A 103 -3.45 -12.25 13.73
CA ASP A 103 -2.55 -11.30 14.35
C ASP A 103 -2.46 -11.55 15.87
N ARG A 104 -1.24 -11.57 16.42
CA ARG A 104 -1.04 -11.58 17.88
C ARG A 104 -1.62 -10.29 18.48
N LYS A 105 -2.53 -10.46 19.43
CA LYS A 105 -3.17 -9.36 20.18
C LYS A 105 -2.51 -9.24 21.54
N PHE A 106 -2.31 -8.01 21.98
CA PHE A 106 -1.86 -7.70 23.33
C PHE A 106 -2.86 -6.76 23.98
N ASP A 107 -3.05 -6.93 25.28
CA ASP A 107 -3.98 -6.13 26.08
C ASP A 107 -3.24 -5.06 26.89
N VAL A 108 -3.97 -4.03 27.30
CA VAL A 108 -3.42 -2.98 28.15
C VAL A 108 -3.00 -3.62 29.47
N GLY A 109 -1.73 -3.45 29.82
CA GLY A 109 -1.14 -4.07 30.99
C GLY A 109 -0.14 -5.18 30.70
N ASP A 110 -0.11 -5.71 29.48
CA ASP A 110 0.84 -6.75 29.10
C ASP A 110 2.28 -6.26 29.11
N LYS A 111 3.18 -7.10 29.63
CA LYS A 111 4.62 -6.90 29.52
C LYS A 111 5.07 -7.33 28.13
N VAL A 112 5.65 -6.41 27.38
CA VAL A 112 6.15 -6.65 26.02
C VAL A 112 7.61 -6.26 25.89
N ALA A 113 8.36 -7.02 25.09
CA ALA A 113 9.71 -6.66 24.71
C ALA A 113 9.67 -5.76 23.46
N VAL A 114 10.21 -4.55 23.57
CA VAL A 114 10.35 -3.60 22.47
C VAL A 114 11.79 -3.62 21.96
N ARG A 115 11.93 -3.66 20.64
CA ARG A 115 13.24 -3.65 20.00
C ARG A 115 13.81 -2.23 19.96
N ILE A 116 15.00 -2.04 20.51
CA ILE A 116 15.72 -0.76 20.47
C ILE A 116 16.74 -0.79 19.33
N TYR A 117 16.74 0.28 18.53
CA TYR A 117 17.63 0.43 17.37
C TYR A 117 18.78 1.42 17.59
N ARG A 118 18.86 2.06 18.77
CA ARG A 118 19.86 3.08 19.10
C ARG A 118 21.16 2.52 19.71
N GLU A 119 21.10 1.35 20.35
CA GLU A 119 22.24 0.76 21.06
C GLU A 119 22.62 -0.59 20.44
N ALA A 120 23.90 -0.78 20.13
CA ALA A 120 24.40 -2.01 19.49
C ALA A 120 24.31 -3.25 20.41
N ASN A 121 24.39 -3.04 21.74
CA ASN A 121 24.53 -4.13 22.72
C ASN A 121 23.23 -4.49 23.47
N SER A 122 22.14 -3.73 23.33
CA SER A 122 20.85 -4.07 23.96
C SER A 122 19.71 -3.99 22.95
N LYS A 123 19.44 -5.14 22.30
CA LYS A 123 18.45 -5.23 21.22
C LYS A 123 17.00 -5.17 21.74
N TRP A 124 16.74 -5.51 22.99
CA TRP A 124 15.39 -5.64 23.54
C TRP A 124 15.29 -4.98 24.90
N LYS A 125 14.26 -4.16 25.08
CA LYS A 125 13.90 -3.56 26.37
C LYS A 125 12.46 -3.90 26.69
N PHE A 126 12.21 -4.35 27.92
CA PHE A 126 10.86 -4.66 28.37
C PHE A 126 10.12 -3.39 28.79
N GLY A 127 8.84 -3.32 28.45
CA GLY A 127 7.94 -2.27 28.87
C GLY A 127 6.50 -2.79 28.98
N LYS A 128 5.59 -1.94 29.41
CA LYS A 128 4.17 -2.26 29.61
C LYS A 128 3.31 -1.53 28.59
N ILE A 129 2.32 -2.21 28.01
CA ILE A 129 1.36 -1.56 27.11
C ILE A 129 0.44 -0.65 27.91
N VAL A 130 0.45 0.64 27.57
CA VAL A 130 -0.41 1.66 28.21
C VAL A 130 -1.66 1.93 27.37
N ASN A 131 -1.54 1.87 26.04
CA ASN A 131 -2.67 2.17 25.16
C ASN A 131 -2.55 1.46 23.81
N ARG A 132 -3.71 1.18 23.19
CA ARG A 132 -3.83 0.59 21.85
C ARG A 132 -4.46 1.61 20.90
N HIS A 133 -3.67 2.08 19.93
CA HIS A 133 -4.11 3.03 18.91
C HIS A 133 -4.60 2.39 17.61
N GLY A 134 -4.43 1.08 17.44
CA GLY A 134 -4.92 0.32 16.28
C GLY A 134 -4.72 -1.18 16.43
N VAL A 135 -5.04 -1.94 15.39
CA VAL A 135 -4.94 -3.42 15.42
C VAL A 135 -3.51 -3.87 15.76
N LEU A 136 -2.51 -3.17 15.21
CA LEU A 136 -1.08 -3.46 15.35
C LEU A 136 -0.25 -2.30 15.96
N HIS A 137 -0.90 -1.27 16.51
CA HIS A 137 -0.23 -0.08 17.04
C HIS A 137 -0.50 0.08 18.54
N TYR A 138 0.56 0.00 19.33
CA TYR A 138 0.54 0.05 20.80
C TYR A 138 1.51 1.11 21.31
N ILE A 139 1.15 1.80 22.40
CA ILE A 139 2.04 2.65 23.18
C ILE A 139 2.58 1.82 24.33
N VAL A 140 3.90 1.84 24.49
CA VAL A 140 4.61 1.12 25.53
C VAL A 140 5.35 2.12 26.41
N GLU A 141 5.19 1.98 27.72
CA GLU A 141 5.95 2.69 28.74
C GLU A 141 7.03 1.77 29.29
N PHE A 142 8.23 2.31 29.52
CA PHE A 142 9.42 1.57 29.90
C PHE A 142 9.81 1.80 31.35
#